data_AF-A0A9Q7SE80-F1
#
_entry.id   AF-A0A9Q7SE80-F1
#
_cell.length_a   1.000
_cell.length_b   1.000
_cell.length_c   1.000
_cell.angle_alpha   90.00
_cell.angle_beta   90.00
_cell.angle_gamma   90.00
#
_symmetry.space_group_name_H-M   'P 1'
#
loop_
_entity.id
_entity.type
_entity.pdbx_description
1 polymer ?
#
loop_
_entity_poly.entity_id
_entity_poly.type
_entity_poly.pdbx_seq_one_letter_code
_entity_poly.pdbx_strand_id
1 'polypeptide(L)' 'MTYHDPNSSADIEHRFAFHPATTEEKRAEHGSVRAACKELAHKFDRDLPPGREKSLAVTKLEEAMFWGNAAIARARD' A
#
# COMPACT_ATOMS: atom_id res chain seq x y z
N MET A 1 16.59 8.27 14.90
CA MET A 1 17.03 7.17 14.00
C MET A 1 15.94 6.94 12.99
N THR A 2 16.29 6.71 11.73
CA THR A 2 15.37 6.33 10.66
C THR A 2 15.76 4.95 10.15
N TYR A 3 14.81 4.06 9.92
CA TYR A 3 15.07 2.65 9.57
C TYR A 3 14.82 2.30 8.09
N HIS A 4 14.51 3.29 7.25
CA HIS A 4 14.28 3.10 5.83
C HIS A 4 15.60 3.17 5.03
N ASP A 5 15.65 2.43 3.93
CA ASP A 5 16.73 2.43 2.95
C ASP A 5 16.15 2.43 1.51
N PRO A 6 16.99 2.59 0.47
CA PRO A 6 16.49 2.61 -0.91
C PRO A 6 15.79 1.31 -1.34
N ASN A 7 16.20 0.16 -0.83
CA ASN A 7 15.58 -1.13 -1.16
C ASN A 7 14.22 -1.27 -0.49
N SER A 8 14.10 -0.91 0.79
CA SER A 8 12.81 -0.93 1.49
C SER A 8 11.80 0.05 0.88
N SER A 9 12.29 1.22 0.43
CA SER A 9 11.46 2.19 -0.31
C SER A 9 10.97 1.63 -1.65
N ALA A 10 11.84 0.95 -2.41
CA ALA A 10 11.48 0.31 -3.67
C ALA A 10 10.48 -0.85 -3.48
N ASP A 11 10.64 -1.64 -2.42
CA ASP A 11 9.67 -2.69 -2.04
C ASP A 11 8.28 -2.10 -1.79
N ILE A 12 8.20 -0.99 -1.05
CA ILE A 12 6.93 -0.31 -0.78
C ILE A 12 6.29 0.21 -2.06
N GLU A 13 7.07 0.85 -2.94
CA GLU A 13 6.55 1.31 -4.22
C GLU A 13 5.99 0.15 -5.05
N HIS A 14 6.63 -1.02 -5.01
CA HIS A 14 6.13 -2.22 -5.69
C HIS A 14 4.85 -2.78 -5.05
N ARG A 15 4.84 -3.01 -3.72
CA ARG A 15 3.72 -3.63 -2.99
C ARG A 15 2.46 -2.79 -3.02
N PHE A 16 2.60 -1.47 -2.99
CA PHE A 16 1.48 -0.53 -3.01
C PHE A 16 1.25 0.09 -4.40
N ALA A 17 1.85 -0.47 -5.46
CA ALA A 17 1.58 -0.06 -6.84
C ALA A 17 0.15 -0.44 -7.28
N PHE A 18 -0.27 0.18 -8.37
CA PHE A 18 -1.46 -0.23 -9.11
C PHE A 18 -1.02 -0.95 -10.39
N HIS A 19 -1.40 -2.22 -10.53
CA HIS A 19 -1.35 -2.93 -11.80
C HIS A 19 -2.78 -3.00 -12.37
N PRO A 20 -3.19 -2.08 -13.27
CA PRO A 20 -4.50 -2.15 -13.88
C PRO A 20 -4.65 -3.40 -14.75
N ALA A 21 -5.77 -4.11 -14.58
CA ALA A 21 -6.27 -5.00 -15.63
C ALA A 21 -6.92 -4.13 -16.72
N THR A 22 -6.13 -3.74 -17.72
CA THR A 22 -6.45 -3.34 -19.12
C THR A 22 -7.68 -2.47 -19.47
N THR A 23 -8.57 -2.07 -18.57
CA THR A 23 -9.76 -1.26 -18.89
C THR A 23 -9.68 0.16 -18.36
N GLU A 24 -10.00 1.10 -19.26
CA GLU A 24 -9.98 2.56 -19.11
C GLU A 24 -10.80 3.05 -17.90
N GLU A 25 -11.92 2.36 -17.61
CA GLU A 25 -12.99 2.75 -16.71
C GLU A 25 -12.62 2.71 -15.21
N LYS A 26 -11.60 1.92 -14.81
CA LYS A 26 -11.22 1.77 -13.39
C LYS A 26 -10.03 2.64 -12.97
N ARG A 27 -9.63 3.64 -13.78
CA ARG A 27 -8.39 4.41 -13.52
C ARG A 27 -8.54 5.61 -12.58
N ALA A 28 -9.74 6.17 -12.39
CA ALA A 28 -9.88 7.47 -11.72
C ALA A 28 -10.20 7.42 -10.21
N GLU A 29 -10.68 6.29 -9.67
CA GLU A 29 -11.26 6.29 -8.31
C GLU A 29 -10.60 5.34 -7.30
N HIS A 30 -9.62 4.52 -7.71
CA HIS A 30 -8.83 3.66 -6.81
C HIS A 30 -7.56 4.36 -6.25
N GLY A 31 -7.37 5.65 -6.55
CA GLY A 31 -6.16 6.38 -6.22
C GLY A 31 -6.00 6.68 -4.72
N SER A 32 -7.09 6.98 -4.00
CA SER A 32 -7.01 7.54 -2.65
C SER A 32 -6.60 6.54 -1.57
N VAL A 33 -7.25 5.36 -1.51
CA VAL A 33 -6.92 4.32 -0.52
C VAL A 33 -5.52 3.78 -0.73
N ARG A 34 -5.14 3.52 -1.99
CA ARG A 34 -3.79 3.05 -2.33
C ARG A 34 -2.73 4.07 -1.95
N ALA A 35 -2.91 5.35 -2.32
CA ALA A 35 -1.95 6.40 -1.97
C ALA A 35 -1.80 6.55 -0.45
N ALA A 36 -2.91 6.57 0.29
CA ALA A 36 -2.88 6.66 1.75
C ALA A 36 -2.16 5.47 2.40
N CYS A 37 -2.42 4.25 1.95
CA CYS A 37 -1.71 3.07 2.44
C CYS A 37 -0.22 3.11 2.09
N LYS A 38 0.16 3.59 0.90
CA LYS A 38 1.57 3.74 0.52
C LYS A 38 2.30 4.74 1.39
N GLU A 39 1.71 5.91 1.64
CA GLU A 39 2.28 6.93 2.53
C GLU A 39 2.47 6.39 3.96
N LEU A 40 1.48 5.64 4.47
CA LEU A 40 1.59 5.02 5.79
C LEU A 40 2.64 3.90 5.81
N ALA A 41 2.82 3.15 4.72
CA ALA A 41 3.88 2.14 4.60
C ALA A 41 5.27 2.79 4.68
N HIS A 42 5.50 3.90 3.97
CA HIS A 42 6.72 4.70 4.09
C HIS A 42 6.94 5.23 5.50
N LYS A 43 5.86 5.64 6.19
CA LYS A 43 5.93 6.03 7.61
C LYS A 43 6.35 4.87 8.51
N PHE A 44 5.78 3.68 8.32
CA PHE A 44 6.17 2.48 9.08
C PHE A 44 7.63 2.10 8.82
N ASP A 45 8.06 2.19 7.58
CA ASP A 45 9.42 1.86 7.21
C ASP A 45 10.46 2.78 7.85
N ARG A 46 10.16 4.08 7.87
CA ARG A 46 11.00 5.09 8.51
C ARG A 46 11.03 4.98 10.03
N ASP A 47 9.87 4.79 10.66
CA ASP A 47 9.70 5.02 12.11
C ASP A 47 9.77 3.74 12.95
N LEU A 48 9.43 2.56 12.39
CA LEU A 48 9.41 1.31 13.15
C LEU A 48 10.78 0.62 13.13
N PRO A 49 11.29 0.15 14.28
CA PRO A 49 12.51 -0.67 14.31
C PRO A 49 12.37 -1.93 13.44
N PRO A 50 13.46 -2.40 12.82
CA PRO A 50 13.45 -3.65 12.07
C PRO A 50 13.09 -4.82 13.00
N GLY A 51 12.14 -5.64 12.57
CA GLY A 51 11.64 -6.74 13.38
C GLY A 51 10.33 -7.31 12.86
N ARG A 52 9.85 -8.35 13.53
CA ARG A 52 8.61 -9.07 13.18
C ARG A 52 7.40 -8.12 13.17
N GLU A 53 7.35 -7.20 14.11
CA GLU A 53 6.26 -6.25 14.29
C GLU A 53 6.15 -5.29 13.11
N LYS A 54 7.29 -4.75 12.62
CA LYS A 54 7.33 -3.93 11.40
C LYS A 54 6.85 -4.73 10.19
N SER A 55 7.34 -5.94 9.99
CA SER A 55 6.90 -6.80 8.88
C SER A 55 5.40 -7.06 8.92
N LEU A 56 4.86 -7.41 10.10
CA LEU A 56 3.43 -7.64 10.27
C LEU A 56 2.60 -6.37 10.03
N ALA A 57 3.07 -5.21 10.50
CA ALA A 57 2.38 -3.94 10.29
C ALA A 57 2.24 -3.60 8.79
N VAL A 58 3.31 -3.77 8.01
CA VAL A 58 3.27 -3.53 6.55
C VAL A 58 2.39 -4.56 5.85
N THR A 59 2.47 -5.85 6.21
CA THR A 59 1.59 -6.89 5.65
C THR A 59 0.10 -6.61 5.93
N LYS A 60 -0.25 -6.20 7.15
CA LYS A 60 -1.64 -5.86 7.48
C LYS A 60 -2.15 -4.61 6.79
N LEU A 61 -1.26 -3.65 6.53
CA LEU A 61 -1.60 -2.47 5.74
C LEU A 61 -1.88 -2.80 4.27
N GLU A 62 -1.11 -3.72 3.68
CA GLU A 62 -1.35 -4.23 2.33
C GLU A 62 -2.70 -4.98 2.23
N GLU A 63 -3.03 -5.81 3.22
CA GLU A 63 -4.33 -6.49 3.32
C GLU A 63 -5.49 -5.49 3.45
N ALA A 64 -5.33 -4.45 4.27
CA ALA A 64 -6.32 -3.37 4.39
C ALA A 64 -6.53 -2.62 3.07
N MET A 65 -5.45 -2.32 2.35
CA MET A 65 -5.50 -1.69 1.01
C MET A 65 -6.25 -2.56 0.01
N PHE A 66 -5.98 -3.88 0.00
CA PHE A 66 -6.67 -4.84 -0.87
C PHE A 66 -8.19 -4.83 -0.61
N TRP A 67 -8.62 -5.01 0.64
CA TRP A 67 -10.04 -5.04 0.98
C TRP A 67 -10.73 -3.69 0.79
N GLY A 68 -10.06 -2.58 1.07
CA GLY A 68 -10.59 -1.24 0.81
C GLY A 68 -10.85 -1.00 -0.68
N ASN A 69 -9.91 -1.39 -1.55
CA ASN A 69 -10.08 -1.32 -3.00
C ASN A 69 -11.20 -2.25 -3.49
N ALA A 70 -11.30 -3.46 -2.95
CA ALA A 70 -12.35 -4.41 -3.29
C ALA A 70 -13.74 -3.91 -2.88
N ALA A 71 -13.88 -3.25 -1.73
CA ALA A 71 -15.13 -2.65 -1.28
C ALA A 71 -15.60 -1.54 -2.25
N ILE A 72 -14.69 -0.66 -2.68
CA ILE A 72 -14.98 0.37 -3.68
C ILE A 72 -15.40 -0.26 -5.02
N ALA A 73 -14.69 -1.29 -5.47
CA ALA A 73 -15.02 -1.97 -6.73
C ALA A 73 -16.42 -2.58 -6.70
N ARG A 74 -16.74 -3.37 -5.66
CA ARG A 74 -18.03 -4.07 -5.54
C ARG A 74 -19.22 -3.15 -5.33
N ALA A 75 -19.02 -1.98 -4.71
CA ALA A 75 -20.12 -1.02 -4.50
C ALA A 75 -20.54 -0.31 -5.80
N ARG A 76 -19.76 -0.44 -6.88
CA ARG A 76 -20.00 0.20 -8.18
C ARG A 76 -20.31 -0.80 -9.31
N ASP A 77 -20.35 -2.09 -8.99
CA ASP A 77 -20.88 -3.15 -9.87
C ASP A 77 -22.39 -3.31 -9.63
#